data_AF-A0A150LQ94-F1
#
_entry.id   AF-A0A150LQ94-F1
#
_cell.length_a   1.000
_cell.length_b   1.000
_cell.length_c   1.000
_cell.angle_alpha   90.00
_cell.angle_beta   90.00
_cell.angle_gamma   90.00
#
_symmetry.space_group_name_H-M   'P 1'
#
loop_
_entity.id
_entity.type
_entity.pdbx_description
1 polymer ?
#
loop_
_entity_poly.entity_id
_entity_poly.type
_entity_poly.pdbx_seq_one_letter_code
_entity_poly.pdbx_strand_id
1 'polypeptide(L)'
;MDEMTKQSYIQKSLEEWKEDISEVLSQINQEYEEVKQELRVYAYKYSITKQVIQSTVNEEIIKTIRQRYHIPFEEKYEKLKEAIRDLEEKRRVFQMFVDKIDEVTRKETTKPV
;
A
#
# COMPACT_ATOMS: atom_id res chain seq x y z
N MET A 1 -5.77 -41.09 17.17
CA MET A 1 -5.87 -39.61 17.16
C MET A 1 -7.31 -39.32 16.85
N ASP A 2 -8.02 -38.74 17.81
CA ASP A 2 -9.49 -38.60 17.75
C ASP A 2 -9.86 -37.49 16.73
N GLU A 3 -11.03 -37.58 16.09
CA GLU A 3 -11.48 -36.59 15.08
C GLU A 3 -11.47 -35.17 15.66
N MET A 4 -11.84 -35.04 16.93
CA MET A 4 -11.84 -33.79 17.70
C MET A 4 -10.44 -33.14 17.78
N THR A 5 -9.38 -33.95 17.94
CA THR A 5 -8.00 -33.43 17.95
C THR A 5 -7.52 -32.97 16.58
N LYS A 6 -7.97 -33.61 15.50
CA LYS A 6 -7.61 -33.25 14.12
C LYS A 6 -8.28 -31.94 13.70
N GLN A 7 -9.56 -31.76 14.05
CA GLN A 7 -10.32 -30.55 13.74
C GLN A 7 -9.74 -29.33 14.48
N SER A 8 -9.39 -29.50 15.77
CA SER A 8 -8.71 -28.46 16.55
C SER A 8 -7.35 -28.07 15.96
N TYR A 9 -6.56 -29.04 15.50
CA TYR A 9 -5.26 -28.78 14.87
C TYR A 9 -5.40 -27.99 13.56
N ILE A 10 -6.36 -28.35 12.71
CA ILE A 10 -6.63 -27.64 11.45
C ILE A 10 -7.07 -26.20 11.71
N GLN A 11 -7.98 -26.00 12.68
CA GLN A 11 -8.44 -24.67 13.04
C GLN A 11 -7.30 -23.78 13.55
N LYS A 12 -6.46 -24.31 14.44
CA LYS A 12 -5.29 -23.58 14.94
C LYS A 12 -4.31 -23.21 13.82
N SER A 13 -4.06 -24.12 12.88
CA SER A 13 -3.18 -23.85 11.73
C SER A 13 -3.73 -22.76 10.81
N LEU A 14 -5.05 -22.71 10.61
CA LEU A 14 -5.70 -21.65 9.82
C LEU A 14 -5.65 -20.30 10.53
N GLU A 15 -5.80 -20.27 11.85
CA GLU A 15 -5.70 -19.06 12.66
C GLU A 15 -4.27 -18.48 12.62
N GLU A 16 -3.25 -19.32 12.86
CA GLU A 16 -1.84 -18.92 12.79
C GLU A 16 -1.50 -18.36 11.39
N TRP A 17 -1.94 -19.05 10.34
CA TRP A 17 -1.71 -18.57 8.98
C TRP A 17 -2.44 -17.24 8.70
N LYS A 18 -3.65 -17.06 9.25
CA LYS A 18 -4.38 -15.79 9.13
C LYS A 18 -3.64 -14.65 9.84
N GLU A 19 -3.11 -14.90 11.03
CA GLU A 19 -2.33 -13.92 11.79
C GLU A 19 -1.10 -13.47 11.00
N ASP A 20 -0.32 -14.42 10.47
CA ASP A 20 0.87 -14.13 9.66
C ASP A 20 0.54 -13.25 8.43
N ILE A 21 -0.50 -13.62 7.69
CA ILE A 21 -0.92 -12.86 6.49
C ILE A 21 -1.48 -11.48 6.88
N SER A 22 -2.19 -11.40 8.01
CA SER A 22 -2.75 -10.14 8.51
C SER A 22 -1.65 -9.18 8.99
N GLU A 23 -0.57 -9.70 9.56
CA GLU A 23 0.59 -8.89 9.92
C GLU A 23 1.23 -8.25 8.68
N VAL A 24 1.45 -9.05 7.63
CA VAL A 24 1.99 -8.54 6.36
C VAL A 24 1.04 -7.50 5.74
N LEU A 25 -0.27 -7.76 5.75
CA LEU A 25 -1.27 -6.79 5.28
C LEU A 25 -1.21 -5.47 6.06
N SER A 26 -1.02 -5.54 7.38
CA SER A 26 -0.86 -4.37 8.24
C SER A 26 0.37 -3.54 7.86
N GLN A 27 1.50 -4.20 7.61
CA GLN A 27 2.73 -3.54 7.15
C GLN A 27 2.53 -2.86 5.79
N ILE A 28 1.87 -3.53 4.84
CA ILE A 28 1.53 -2.94 3.53
C ILE A 28 0.60 -1.72 3.69
N ASN A 29 -0.38 -1.80 4.59
CA ASN A 29 -1.29 -0.68 4.87
C ASN A 29 -0.53 0.54 5.43
N GLN A 30 0.45 0.30 6.32
CA GLN A 30 1.29 1.36 6.85
C GLN A 30 2.14 2.01 5.76
N GLU A 31 2.85 1.20 4.95
CA GLU A 31 3.65 1.68 3.82
C GLU A 31 2.80 2.50 2.84
N TYR A 32 1.59 2.04 2.55
CA TYR A 32 0.64 2.76 1.70
C TYR A 32 0.32 4.16 2.23
N GLU A 33 0.01 4.30 3.52
CA GLU A 33 -0.30 5.60 4.09
C GLU A 33 0.92 6.52 4.16
N GLU A 34 2.12 5.99 4.42
CA GLU A 34 3.38 6.73 4.36
C GLU A 34 3.66 7.28 2.95
N VAL A 35 3.59 6.42 1.93
CA VAL A 35 3.80 6.80 0.53
C VAL A 35 2.73 7.81 0.08
N LYS A 36 1.49 7.66 0.54
CA LYS A 36 0.38 8.58 0.21
C LYS A 36 0.58 9.95 0.84
N GLN A 37 1.11 10.03 2.05
CA GLN A 37 1.50 11.30 2.67
C GLN A 37 2.65 11.94 1.90
N GLU A 38 3.69 11.17 1.53
CA GLU A 38 4.81 11.67 0.72
C GLU A 38 4.31 12.18 -0.64
N LEU A 39 3.41 11.46 -1.30
CA LEU A 39 2.81 11.84 -2.58
C LEU A 39 2.13 13.21 -2.49
N ARG A 40 1.36 13.48 -1.42
CA ARG A 40 0.74 14.79 -1.19
C ARG A 40 1.78 15.90 -1.06
N VAL A 41 2.86 15.65 -0.32
CA VAL A 41 3.96 16.61 -0.15
C VAL A 41 4.59 16.94 -1.51
N TYR A 42 4.87 15.94 -2.33
CA TYR A 42 5.45 16.17 -3.66
C TYR A 42 4.47 16.83 -4.64
N ALA A 43 3.17 16.54 -4.53
CA ALA A 43 2.14 17.27 -5.28
C ALA A 43 2.17 18.77 -4.96
N TYR A 44 2.27 19.15 -3.69
CA TYR A 44 2.40 20.55 -3.29
C TYR A 44 3.70 21.17 -3.78
N LYS A 45 4.84 20.48 -3.60
CA LYS A 45 6.15 20.95 -4.09
C LYS A 45 6.16 21.21 -5.60
N TYR A 46 5.61 20.27 -6.37
CA TYR A 46 5.49 20.40 -7.83
C TYR A 46 4.56 21.57 -8.21
N SER A 47 3.41 21.71 -7.56
CA SER A 47 2.47 22.81 -7.79
C SER A 47 3.09 24.19 -7.49
N ILE A 48 3.80 24.32 -6.36
CA ILE A 48 4.48 25.57 -5.97
C ILE A 48 5.55 25.93 -7.00
N THR A 49 6.43 24.98 -7.38
CA THR A 49 7.47 25.27 -8.38
C THR A 49 6.89 25.67 -9.73
N LYS A 50 5.76 25.08 -10.13
CA LYS A 50 5.02 25.49 -11.33
C LYS A 50 4.56 26.94 -11.25
N GLN A 51 3.97 27.35 -10.13
CA GLN A 51 3.53 28.74 -9.91
C GLN A 51 4.71 29.72 -9.92
N VAL A 52 5.82 29.38 -9.26
CA VAL A 52 7.03 30.22 -9.23
C VAL A 52 7.61 30.39 -10.63
N ILE A 53 7.66 29.33 -11.43
CA ILE A 53 8.11 29.42 -12.83
C ILE A 53 7.19 30.36 -13.63
N GLN A 54 5.88 30.28 -13.44
CA GLN A 54 4.90 31.11 -14.15
C GLN A 54 4.97 32.60 -13.77
N SER A 55 5.36 32.93 -12.54
CA SER A 55 5.46 34.30 -12.06
C SER A 55 6.86 34.92 -12.21
N THR A 56 7.84 34.15 -12.68
CA THR A 56 9.23 34.61 -12.89
C THR A 56 9.44 35.04 -14.34
N VAL A 57 10.07 36.20 -14.55
CA VAL A 57 10.40 36.73 -15.89
C VAL A 57 11.84 36.39 -16.31
N ASN A 58 12.74 36.21 -15.34
CA ASN A 58 14.14 35.92 -15.61
C ASN A 58 14.32 34.45 -16.05
N GLU A 59 14.72 34.25 -17.30
CA GLU A 59 14.88 32.92 -17.90
C GLU A 59 15.95 32.05 -17.23
N GLU A 60 17.04 32.63 -16.72
CA GLU A 60 18.10 31.88 -16.05
C GLU A 60 17.64 31.37 -14.67
N ILE A 61 16.85 32.19 -13.96
CA ILE A 61 16.20 31.77 -12.72
C ILE A 61 15.18 30.66 -13.03
N ILE A 62 14.36 30.81 -14.07
CA ILE A 62 13.40 29.77 -14.51
C ILE A 62 14.14 28.45 -14.80
N LYS A 63 15.23 28.50 -15.57
CA LYS A 63 16.03 27.32 -15.92
C LYS A 63 16.59 26.64 -14.67
N THR A 64 17.12 27.42 -13.73
CA THR A 64 17.64 26.91 -12.45
C THR A 64 16.54 26.22 -11.64
N ILE A 65 15.36 26.85 -11.52
CA ILE A 65 14.23 26.29 -10.75
C ILE A 65 13.72 25.00 -11.41
N ARG A 66 13.64 24.98 -12.74
CA ARG A 66 13.21 23.80 -13.49
C ARG A 66 14.12 22.60 -13.22
N GLN A 67 15.43 22.81 -13.37
CA GLN A 67 16.41 21.73 -13.25
C GLN A 67 16.58 21.25 -11.81
N ARG A 68 16.62 22.16 -10.83
CA ARG A 68 16.90 21.79 -9.43
C ARG A 68 15.68 21.30 -8.67
N TYR A 69 14.47 21.75 -9.05
CA TYR A 69 13.28 21.52 -8.23
C TYR A 69 12.12 20.96 -9.03
N HIS A 70 11.68 21.64 -10.09
CA HIS A 70 10.43 21.28 -10.77
C HIS A 70 10.47 19.86 -11.37
N ILE A 71 11.50 19.56 -12.17
CA ILE A 71 11.65 18.25 -12.82
C ILE A 71 11.85 17.14 -11.77
N PRO A 72 12.78 17.27 -10.79
CA PRO A 72 12.91 16.25 -9.74
C PRO A 72 11.63 16.03 -8.92
N PHE A 73 10.86 17.09 -8.65
CA PHE A 73 9.59 16.95 -7.93
C PHE A 73 8.51 16.25 -8.76
N GLU A 74 8.44 16.52 -10.06
CA GLU A 74 7.56 15.82 -11.00
C GLU A 74 7.90 14.33 -11.08
N GLU A 75 9.18 14.01 -11.31
CA GLU A 75 9.65 12.63 -11.42
C GLU A 75 9.36 11.83 -10.15
N LYS A 76 9.61 12.43 -8.98
CA LYS A 76 9.30 11.78 -7.69
C LYS A 76 7.80 11.67 -7.45
N TYR A 77 7.01 12.65 -7.85
CA TYR A 77 5.55 12.59 -7.79
C TYR A 77 4.99 11.42 -8.64
N GLU A 78 5.46 11.26 -9.87
CA GLU A 78 5.00 10.15 -10.74
C GLU A 78 5.47 8.78 -10.22
N LYS A 79 6.71 8.67 -9.71
CA LYS A 79 7.18 7.44 -9.04
C LYS A 79 6.33 7.06 -7.84
N LEU A 80 5.90 8.04 -7.03
CA LEU A 80 5.04 7.79 -5.88
C LEU A 80 3.63 7.35 -6.31
N LYS A 81 3.11 7.80 -7.45
CA LYS A 81 1.83 7.33 -8.01
C LYS A 81 1.91 5.88 -8.50
N GLU A 82 3.05 5.48 -9.05
CA GLU A 82 3.31 4.07 -9.38
C GLU A 82 3.36 3.22 -8.11
N ALA A 83 4.14 3.63 -7.11
CA ALA A 83 4.23 2.92 -5.83
C ALA A 83 2.87 2.75 -5.14
N ILE A 84 2.01 3.79 -5.17
CA ILE A 84 0.64 3.71 -4.64
C ILE A 84 -0.18 2.63 -5.35
N ARG A 85 -0.13 2.56 -6.69
CA ARG A 85 -0.87 1.56 -7.46
C ARG A 85 -0.41 0.13 -7.14
N ASP A 86 0.90 -0.07 -7.01
CA ASP A 86 1.46 -1.37 -6.65
C ASP A 86 1.04 -1.79 -5.23
N LEU A 87 1.05 -0.84 -4.28
CA LEU A 87 0.61 -1.08 -2.91
C LEU A 87 -0.90 -1.36 -2.85
N GLU A 88 -1.73 -0.69 -3.66
CA GLU A 88 -3.17 -0.99 -3.74
C GLU A 88 -3.44 -2.42 -4.19
N GLU A 89 -2.71 -2.89 -5.22
CA GLU A 89 -2.86 -4.27 -5.67
C GLU A 89 -2.38 -5.27 -4.61
N LYS A 90 -1.24 -5.00 -3.96
CA LYS A 90 -0.77 -5.84 -2.83
C LYS A 90 -1.82 -5.92 -1.72
N ARG A 91 -2.38 -4.77 -1.29
CA ARG A 91 -3.44 -4.73 -0.26
C ARG A 91 -4.65 -5.56 -0.69
N ARG A 92 -5.10 -5.43 -1.93
CA ARG A 92 -6.21 -6.20 -2.48
C ARG A 92 -5.96 -7.70 -2.43
N VAL A 93 -4.78 -8.13 -2.85
CA VAL A 93 -4.40 -9.56 -2.87
C VAL A 93 -4.32 -10.13 -1.45
N PHE A 94 -3.66 -9.43 -0.53
CA PHE A 94 -3.52 -9.89 0.85
C PHE A 94 -4.86 -9.90 1.59
N GLN A 95 -5.72 -8.90 1.39
CA GLN A 95 -7.08 -8.92 1.93
C GLN A 95 -7.88 -10.11 1.41
N MET A 96 -7.80 -10.40 0.10
CA MET A 96 -8.45 -11.57 -0.49
C MET A 96 -7.97 -12.89 0.13
N PHE A 97 -6.69 -13.00 0.49
CA PHE A 97 -6.18 -14.18 1.20
C PHE A 97 -6.77 -14.30 2.62
N VAL A 98 -6.81 -13.22 3.39
CA VAL A 98 -7.45 -13.21 4.72
C VAL A 98 -8.92 -13.63 4.61
N ASP A 99 -9.66 -13.05 3.67
CA ASP A 99 -11.08 -13.37 3.45
C ASP A 99 -11.27 -14.85 3.07
N LYS A 100 -10.32 -15.41 2.30
CA LYS A 100 -10.34 -16.81 1.90
C LYS A 100 -10.11 -17.75 3.09
N ILE A 101 -9.18 -17.41 3.97
CA ILE A 101 -8.94 -18.18 5.20
C ILE A 101 -10.20 -18.16 6.06
N ASP A 102 -10.83 -17.01 6.22
CA ASP A 102 -12.11 -16.88 6.96
C ASP A 102 -13.23 -17.72 6.34
N GLU A 103 -13.32 -17.77 5.01
CA GLU A 103 -14.28 -18.62 4.31
C GLU A 103 -14.03 -20.12 4.59
N VAL A 104 -12.78 -20.56 4.54
CA VAL A 104 -12.38 -21.95 4.80
C VAL A 104 -12.64 -22.32 6.25
N THR A 105 -12.24 -21.47 7.21
CA THR A 105 -12.50 -21.68 8.65
C THR A 105 -13.99 -21.83 8.92
N ARG A 106 -14.85 -20.97 8.35
CA ARG A 106 -16.31 -21.11 8.49
C ARG A 106 -16.83 -22.44 7.96
N LYS A 107 -16.36 -22.90 6.80
CA LYS A 107 -16.77 -24.20 6.21
C LYS A 107 -16.33 -25.39 7.06
N GLU A 108 -15.14 -25.36 7.67
CA GLU A 108 -14.68 -26.44 8.55
C GLU A 108 -15.42 -26.45 9.89
N THR A 109 -15.97 -25.32 10.35
CA THR A 109 -16.81 -25.24 11.56
C THR A 109 -18.28 -25.63 11.34
N THR A 110 -18.77 -25.66 10.09
CA THR A 110 -20.19 -25.92 9.75
C THR A 110 -20.46 -27.32 9.19
N LYS A 111 -19.44 -28.17 9.04
CA LYS A 111 -19.68 -29.59 8.71
C LYS A 111 -20.42 -30.27 9.87
N PRO A 112 -21.61 -30.85 9.63
CA PRO A 112 -22.31 -31.62 10.66
C PRO A 112 -21.51 -32.90 10.94
N VAL A 113 -21.30 -33.17 12.24
CA VAL A 113 -20.83 -34.46 12.77
C VAL A 113 -21.88 -35.54 12.49
#